data_AF-A0A534ZII2-F1
#
_entry.id   AF-A0A534ZII2-F1
#
_cell.length_a   1.000
_cell.length_b   1.000
_cell.length_c   1.000
_cell.angle_alpha   90.00
_cell.angle_beta   90.00
_cell.angle_gamma   90.00
#
_symmetry.space_group_name_H-M   'P 1'
#
loop_
_entity.id
_entity.type
_entity.pdbx_description
1 polymer ?
#
loop_
_entity_poly.entity_id
_entity_poly.type
_entity_poly.pdbx_seq_one_letter_code
_entity_poly.pdbx_strand_id
1 'polypeptide(L)'
;MLTLYDDVFSPYARKVRIALYEKGVAFERVRALHGDCNRTDFLHVNPRAEVPALVDGDIHLYDSTVICEYLEDRYPAPPIYPREPAARAQCRLLEDLADTQLDA
;
A
#
# COMPACT_ATOMS: atom_id res chain seq x y z
N MET A 1 -14.07 4.44 -5.92
CA MET A 1 -13.97 3.61 -4.69
C MET A 1 -12.60 2.99 -4.72
N LEU A 2 -11.83 3.08 -3.65
CA LEU A 2 -10.48 2.51 -3.61
C LEU A 2 -10.55 0.99 -3.64
N THR A 3 -9.68 0.36 -4.42
CA THR A 3 -9.52 -1.09 -4.46
C THR A 3 -8.08 -1.44 -4.11
N LEU A 4 -7.90 -2.25 -3.06
CA LEU A 4 -6.62 -2.80 -2.66
C LEU A 4 -6.54 -4.26 -3.11
N TYR A 5 -5.62 -4.54 -4.03
CA TYR A 5 -5.18 -5.89 -4.34
C TYR A 5 -4.22 -6.37 -3.26
N ASP A 6 -4.59 -7.48 -2.64
CA ASP A 6 -4.10 -7.86 -1.32
C ASP A 6 -3.82 -9.37 -1.22
N ASP A 7 -2.94 -9.75 -0.30
CA ASP A 7 -2.91 -11.09 0.27
C ASP A 7 -2.77 -11.00 1.80
N VAL A 8 -3.50 -11.87 2.51
CA VAL A 8 -3.56 -11.82 3.98
C VAL A 8 -2.21 -12.06 4.64
N PHE A 9 -1.32 -12.81 3.99
CA PHE A 9 0.01 -13.13 4.51
C PHE A 9 1.06 -12.09 4.14
N SER A 10 0.81 -11.23 3.14
CA SER A 10 1.77 -10.20 2.74
C SER A 10 1.95 -9.13 3.84
N PRO A 11 3.18 -8.92 4.34
CA PRO A 11 3.49 -7.82 5.24
C PRO A 11 3.34 -6.46 4.56
N TYR A 12 3.83 -6.34 3.32
CA TYR A 12 3.71 -5.14 2.50
C TYR A 12 2.25 -4.73 2.27
N ALA A 13 1.36 -5.69 2.02
CA ALA A 13 -0.06 -5.39 1.88
C ALA A 13 -0.72 -5.07 3.23
N ARG A 14 -0.24 -5.68 4.33
CA ARG A 14 -0.67 -5.34 5.69
C ARG A 14 -0.35 -3.90 6.06
N LYS A 15 0.83 -3.41 5.72
CA LYS A 15 1.26 -2.02 5.89
C LYS A 15 0.26 -1.05 5.23
N VAL A 16 -0.12 -1.30 3.98
CA VAL A 16 -1.14 -0.50 3.27
C VAL A 16 -2.53 -0.61 3.92
N ARG A 17 -2.94 -1.82 4.37
CA ARG A 17 -4.20 -1.99 5.11
C ARG A 17 -4.22 -1.14 6.38
N ILE A 18 -3.14 -1.16 7.17
CA ILE A 18 -3.02 -0.36 8.39
C ILE A 18 -3.19 1.12 8.04
N ALA A 19 -2.49 1.62 7.02
CA ALA A 19 -2.63 3.01 6.57
C ALA A 19 -4.08 3.36 6.22
N LEU A 20 -4.77 2.55 5.41
CA LEU A 20 -6.17 2.79 5.04
C LEU A 20 -7.11 2.78 6.26
N TYR A 21 -6.90 1.87 7.21
CA TYR A 21 -7.69 1.80 8.44
C TYR A 21 -7.46 3.00 9.36
N GLU A 22 -6.20 3.38 9.62
CA GLU A 22 -5.85 4.54 10.43
C GLU A 22 -6.40 5.84 9.82
N LYS A 23 -6.39 5.93 8.48
CA LYS A 23 -6.97 7.06 7.75
C LYS A 23 -8.50 7.09 7.77
N GLY A 24 -9.17 6.00 8.16
CA GLY A 24 -10.62 5.87 8.10
C GLY A 24 -11.18 5.88 6.67
N VAL A 25 -10.38 5.47 5.68
CA VAL A 25 -10.76 5.49 4.26
C VAL A 25 -11.42 4.17 3.89
N ALA A 26 -12.61 4.24 3.27
CA ALA A 26 -13.30 3.05 2.79
C ALA A 26 -12.65 2.50 1.51
N PHE A 27 -12.43 1.18 1.48
CA PHE A 27 -11.83 0.48 0.35
C PHE A 27 -12.38 -0.93 0.20
N GLU A 28 -12.35 -1.45 -1.02
CA GLU A 28 -12.59 -2.85 -1.33
C GLU A 28 -11.27 -3.64 -1.29
N ARG A 29 -11.32 -4.86 -0.75
CA ARG A 29 -10.19 -5.78 -0.74
C ARG A 29 -10.40 -6.88 -1.77
N VAL A 30 -9.51 -6.95 -2.74
CA VAL A 30 -9.49 -8.00 -3.76
C VAL A 30 -8.31 -8.90 -3.47
N ARG A 31 -8.55 -10.21 -3.34
CA ARG A 31 -7.46 -11.17 -3.19
C ARG A 31 -6.75 -11.30 -4.54
N ALA A 32 -5.51 -10.84 -4.60
CA ALA A 32 -4.68 -10.93 -5.80
C ALA A 32 -4.00 -12.30 -5.89
N LEU A 33 -3.59 -12.68 -7.11
CA LEU A 33 -2.79 -13.87 -7.40
C LEU A 33 -3.40 -15.21 -6.94
N HIS A 34 -4.71 -15.24 -6.65
CA HIS A 34 -5.44 -16.45 -6.29
C HIS A 34 -6.31 -16.90 -7.46
N GLY A 35 -5.88 -17.95 -8.17
CA GLY A 35 -6.52 -18.44 -9.39
C GLY A 35 -6.29 -17.54 -10.61
N ASP A 36 -6.85 -17.94 -11.76
CA ASP A 36 -6.66 -17.24 -13.03
C ASP A 36 -7.55 -15.98 -13.17
N CYS A 37 -8.69 -15.95 -12.49
CA CYS A 37 -9.76 -14.97 -12.75
C CYS A 37 -9.38 -13.51 -12.45
N ASN A 38 -8.38 -13.25 -11.61
CA ASN A 38 -7.94 -11.89 -11.27
C ASN A 38 -6.54 -11.56 -11.81
N ARG A 39 -5.86 -12.50 -12.48
CA ARG A 39 -4.44 -12.35 -12.80
C ARG A 39 -4.19 -11.33 -13.92
N THR A 40 -5.00 -11.34 -14.98
CA THR A 40 -4.85 -10.41 -16.11
C THR A 40 -5.13 -8.98 -15.69
N ASP A 41 -6.26 -8.74 -15.01
CA ASP A 41 -6.63 -7.41 -14.51
C ASP A 41 -5.60 -6.89 -13.50
N PHE A 42 -5.10 -7.76 -12.62
CA PHE A 42 -4.05 -7.40 -11.69
C PHE A 42 -2.73 -7.03 -12.38
N LEU A 43 -2.34 -7.73 -13.44
CA LEU A 43 -1.12 -7.41 -14.20
C LEU A 43 -1.21 -6.05 -14.92
N HIS A 44 -2.41 -5.58 -15.24
CA HIS A 44 -2.62 -4.22 -15.75
C HIS A 44 -2.44 -3.14 -14.67
N VAL A 45 -2.60 -3.50 -13.39
CA VAL A 45 -2.38 -2.60 -12.25
C VAL A 45 -0.92 -2.66 -11.78
N ASN A 46 -0.37 -3.87 -11.62
CA ASN A 46 1.02 -4.08 -11.23
C ASN A 46 1.72 -5.09 -12.17
N PRO A 47 2.61 -4.63 -13.07
CA PRO A 47 3.34 -5.51 -13.98
C PRO A 47 4.35 -6.42 -13.27
N ARG A 48 4.70 -6.14 -12.01
CA ARG A 48 5.59 -6.97 -11.19
C ARG A 48 4.90 -8.22 -10.64
N ALA A 49 3.58 -8.35 -10.81
CA ALA A 49 2.79 -9.49 -10.33
C ALA A 49 2.96 -9.76 -8.83
N GLU A 50 3.07 -8.71 -8.01
CA GLU A 50 3.25 -8.78 -6.56
C GLU A 50 2.24 -7.88 -5.84
N VAL A 51 1.85 -8.24 -4.61
CA VAL A 51 1.00 -7.40 -3.76
C VAL A 51 1.84 -6.56 -2.79
N PRO A 52 1.40 -5.35 -2.41
CA PRO A 52 0.11 -4.73 -2.73
C PRO A 52 0.06 -4.00 -4.08
N ALA A 53 -1.16 -3.80 -4.58
CA ALA A 53 -1.45 -2.79 -5.59
C ALA A 53 -2.74 -2.04 -5.22
N LEU A 54 -2.78 -0.73 -5.47
CA LEU A 54 -3.91 0.14 -5.16
C LEU A 54 -4.47 0.75 -6.45
N VAL A 55 -5.80 0.75 -6.58
CA VAL A 55 -6.52 1.47 -7.63
C VAL A 55 -7.35 2.58 -6.98
N ASP A 56 -7.13 3.83 -7.40
CA ASP A 56 -7.99 4.98 -7.09
C ASP A 56 -8.43 5.68 -8.38
N GLY A 57 -9.65 5.36 -8.85
CA GLY A 57 -10.14 5.84 -10.14
C GLY A 57 -9.25 5.35 -11.28
N ASP A 58 -8.63 6.29 -11.99
CA ASP A 58 -7.73 6.00 -13.12
C ASP A 58 -6.26 5.81 -12.69
N ILE A 59 -5.95 5.94 -11.41
CA ILE A 59 -4.58 5.83 -10.88
C ILE A 59 -4.35 4.41 -10.38
N HIS A 60 -3.31 3.76 -10.92
CA HIS A 60 -2.83 2.45 -10.50
C HIS A 60 -1.46 2.59 -9.84
N LEU A 61 -1.33 2.13 -8.59
CA LEU A 61 -0.11 2.21 -7.80
C LEU A 61 0.30 0.81 -7.33
N TYR A 62 1.60 0.60 -7.28
CA TYR A 62 2.25 -0.55 -6.63
C TYR A 62 3.45 -0.02 -5.85
N ASP A 63 4.07 -0.88 -5.05
CA ASP A 63 5.02 -0.54 -3.98
C ASP A 63 4.34 -0.01 -2.71
N SER A 64 4.54 -0.70 -1.59
CA SER A 64 3.81 -0.41 -0.35
C SER A 64 4.16 0.97 0.23
N THR A 65 5.41 1.40 0.11
CA THR A 65 5.89 2.71 0.59
C THR A 65 5.29 3.82 -0.26
N VAL A 66 5.35 3.68 -1.58
CA VAL A 66 4.75 4.66 -2.51
C VAL A 66 3.25 4.79 -2.30
N ILE A 67 2.54 3.67 -2.08
CA ILE A 67 1.11 3.69 -1.75
C ILE A 67 0.86 4.42 -0.43
N CYS A 68 1.64 4.16 0.62
CA CYS A 68 1.49 4.84 1.90
C CYS A 68 1.74 6.36 1.80
N GLU A 69 2.74 6.78 1.02
CA GLU A 69 2.99 8.21 0.74
C GLU A 69 1.82 8.85 -0.02
N TYR A 70 1.30 8.17 -1.04
CA TYR A 70 0.11 8.64 -1.76
C TYR A 70 -1.08 8.82 -0.82
N LEU A 71 -1.32 7.88 0.10
CA LEU A 71 -2.40 7.99 1.08
C LEU A 71 -2.17 9.12 2.09
N GLU A 72 -0.92 9.41 2.46
CA GLU A 72 -0.58 10.55 3.30
C GLU A 72 -0.89 11.88 2.58
N ASP A 73 -0.55 12.00 1.30
CA ASP A 73 -0.81 13.20 0.50
C ASP A 73 -2.30 13.38 0.18
N ARG A 74 -2.98 12.30 -0.21
CA ARG A 74 -4.39 12.31 -0.60
C ARG A 74 -5.34 12.50 0.57
N TYR A 75 -4.96 11.96 1.74
CA TYR A 75 -5.72 11.99 2.99
C TYR A 75 -4.83 12.49 4.14
N PRO A 76 -4.57 13.80 4.25
CA PRO A 76 -3.56 14.34 5.18
C PRO A 76 -3.93 14.23 6.68
N ALA A 77 -5.15 13.78 7.01
CA ALA A 77 -5.61 13.61 8.38
C ALA A 77 -6.40 12.28 8.55
N PRO A 78 -6.15 11.53 9.64
CA PRO A 78 -5.04 11.69 10.59
C PRO A 78 -3.67 11.40 9.94
N PRO A 79 -2.58 12.09 10.31
CA PRO A 79 -1.26 11.84 9.72
C PRO A 79 -0.71 10.47 10.17
N ILE A 80 -0.23 9.65 9.24
CA ILE A 80 0.47 8.38 9.57
C ILE A 80 1.98 8.59 9.69
N TYR A 81 2.51 9.66 9.08
CA TYR A 81 3.91 10.03 9.20
C TYR A 81 4.10 11.25 10.11
N PRO A 82 5.26 11.39 10.79
CA PRO A 82 5.62 12.64 11.45
C PRO A 82 5.59 13.83 10.49
N ARG A 83 5.24 15.02 11.01
CA ARG A 83 5.23 16.26 10.21
C ARG A 83 6.61 16.92 10.10
N GLU A 84 7.44 16.74 11.11
CA GLU A 84 8.79 17.30 11.13
C GLU A 84 9.68 16.52 10.14
N PRO A 85 10.42 17.20 9.24
CA PRO A 85 11.19 16.55 8.18
C PRO A 85 12.18 15.49 8.66
N ALA A 86 12.95 15.75 9.72
CA ALA A 86 13.94 14.79 10.22
C ALA A 86 13.27 13.55 10.82
N ALA A 87 12.20 13.72 11.60
CA ALA A 87 11.41 12.63 12.16
C ALA A 87 10.74 11.79 11.06
N ARG A 88 10.23 12.44 10.00
CA ARG A 88 9.67 11.73 8.84
C ARG A 88 10.74 10.91 8.11
N ALA A 89 11.93 11.48 7.92
CA ALA A 89 13.05 10.77 7.32
C ALA A 89 13.47 9.55 8.16
N GLN A 90 13.54 9.68 9.49
CA GLN A 90 13.83 8.55 10.38
C GLN A 90 12.73 7.47 10.31
N CYS A 91 11.45 7.85 10.23
CA CYS A 91 10.36 6.91 10.03
C CYS A 91 10.53 6.11 8.73
N ARG A 92 10.89 6.78 7.64
CA ARG A 92 11.12 6.15 6.33
C ARG A 92 12.37 5.26 6.32
N LEU A 93 13.41 5.58 7.09
CA LEU A 93 14.56 4.70 7.27
C LEU A 93 14.20 3.41 8.01
N LEU A 94 13.32 3.50 9.01
CA LEU A 94 12.82 2.30 9.71
C LEU A 94 11.96 1.43 8.79
N GLU A 95 11.13 2.07 7.96
CA GLU A 95 10.34 1.41 6.91
C GLU A 95 11.24 0.70 5.90
N ASP A 96 12.25 1.37 5.35
CA ASP A 96 13.22 0.77 4.41
C ASP A 96 14.02 -0.38 5.04
N LEU A 97 14.41 -0.25 6.30
CA LEU A 97 15.08 -1.34 7.03
C LEU A 97 14.16 -2.57 7.17
N ALA A 98 12.88 -2.35 7.47
CA ALA A 98 11.90 -3.43 7.59
C ALA A 98 11.66 -4.11 6.23
N ASP A 99 11.47 -3.31 5.18
CA ASP A 99 11.25 -3.78 3.82
C ASP A 99 12.46 -4.56 3.28
N THR A 100 13.70 -4.17 3.61
CA THR A 100 14.91 -4.77 3.00
C THR A 100 15.59 -5.86 3.83
N GLN A 101 15.50 -5.80 5.17
CA GLN A 101 16.21 -6.73 6.06
C GLN A 101 15.29 -7.71 6.77
N LEU A 102 14.02 -7.33 6.96
CA LEU A 102 13.06 -8.14 7.72
C LEU A 102 12.00 -8.79 6.81
N ASP A 103 11.82 -8.29 5.59
CA ASP A 103 10.72 -8.67 4.71
C ASP A 103 9.36 -8.55 5.44
N ALA A 104 9.16 -7.45 6.19
CA ALA A 104 8.08 -7.32 7.19
C ALA A 104 7.41 -5.94 7.24
#